data_AF-A0A538CNQ1-F1
#
_entry.id   AF-A0A538CNQ1-F1
#
_cell.length_a   1.000
_cell.length_b   1.000
_cell.length_c   1.000
_cell.angle_alpha   90.00
_cell.angle_beta   90.00
_cell.angle_gamma   90.00
#
_symmetry.space_group_name_H-M   'P 1'
#
loop_
_entity.id
_entity.type
_entity.pdbx_description
1 polymer ?
#
loop_
_entity_poly.entity_id
_entity_poly.type
_entity_poly.pdbx_seq_one_letter_code
_entity_poly.pdbx_strand_id
1 'polypeptide(L)'
;MRRIVVPVLLLAGVLALATASLADPGGKGKAKGGHSRFSALVVVPDHGTCQQNVWATDTSMRTWTVKKNNDSTFRVTRKDKGTFLTNAGQSPSACATSGKHGKLVTAGIHGKFRGYLTGTVSGGTFNPTATCAAACIGSTSAFIAAHFPGGTFTCTAGYAGCKFNFEYSSPDTSLIFHHWQDKGTNGVTEQFTGDIATS
;
A
#
# COMPACT_ATOMS: atom_id res chain seq x y z
N MET A 1 21.74 -32.30 9.04
CA MET A 1 20.29 -32.53 9.18
C MET A 1 19.81 -31.57 10.26
N ARG A 2 18.86 -30.66 10.12
CA ARG A 2 17.70 -30.49 9.23
C ARG A 2 17.72 -29.07 8.63
N ARG A 3 17.50 -28.95 7.31
CA ARG A 3 17.17 -27.70 6.63
C ARG A 3 15.65 -27.57 6.68
N ILE A 4 15.11 -26.57 7.37
CA ILE A 4 13.68 -26.26 7.31
C ILE A 4 13.51 -25.25 6.17
N VAL A 5 13.14 -25.77 5.01
CA VAL A 5 12.68 -24.97 3.87
C VAL A 5 11.19 -24.71 4.12
N VAL A 6 10.83 -23.48 4.50
CA VAL A 6 9.42 -23.06 4.50
C VAL A 6 9.08 -22.65 3.06
N PRO A 7 8.11 -23.29 2.39
CA PRO A 7 7.72 -22.90 1.04
C PRO A 7 6.90 -21.60 1.13
N VAL A 8 7.37 -20.56 0.45
CA VAL A 8 6.56 -19.36 0.19
C VAL A 8 5.51 -19.75 -0.84
N LEU A 9 4.30 -19.99 -0.36
CA LEU A 9 3.11 -20.17 -1.19
C LEU A 9 2.74 -18.83 -1.83
N LEU A 10 3.01 -18.73 -3.13
CA LEU A 10 2.41 -17.75 -4.04
C LEU A 10 0.89 -17.95 -4.05
N LEU A 11 0.14 -17.17 -3.27
CA LEU A 11 -1.29 -16.98 -3.51
C LEU A 11 -1.49 -15.61 -4.14
N ALA A 12 -1.83 -15.63 -5.43
CA ALA A 12 -2.47 -14.51 -6.10
C ALA A 12 -3.84 -14.28 -5.43
N GLY A 13 -3.88 -13.38 -4.45
CA GLY A 13 -5.12 -12.92 -3.84
C GLY A 13 -5.95 -12.17 -4.87
N VAL A 14 -7.15 -12.67 -5.15
CA VAL A 14 -8.14 -11.99 -6.00
C VAL A 14 -8.59 -10.73 -5.26
N LEU A 15 -8.10 -9.58 -5.69
CA LEU A 15 -8.45 -8.27 -5.14
C LEU A 15 -9.85 -7.89 -5.67
N ALA A 16 -10.89 -8.07 -4.86
CA ALA A 16 -12.23 -7.57 -5.16
C ALA A 16 -12.24 -6.04 -5.00
N LEU A 17 -12.02 -5.32 -6.10
CA LEU A 17 -12.05 -3.86 -6.16
C LEU A 17 -13.50 -3.38 -6.36
N ALA A 18 -14.19 -2.97 -5.29
CA ALA A 18 -15.46 -2.26 -5.41
C ALA A 18 -15.19 -0.78 -5.73
N THR A 19 -15.20 -0.43 -7.01
CA THR A 19 -15.05 0.98 -7.45
C THR A 19 -16.39 1.69 -7.35
N ALA A 20 -16.52 2.66 -6.44
CA ALA A 20 -17.60 3.64 -6.50
C ALA A 20 -17.30 4.62 -7.65
N SER A 21 -17.98 4.44 -8.77
CA SER A 21 -17.85 5.24 -9.99
C SER A 21 -18.52 6.61 -9.83
N LEU A 22 -17.77 7.58 -9.28
CA LEU A 22 -17.95 8.99 -9.63
C LEU A 22 -16.85 9.34 -10.64
N ALA A 23 -17.25 9.42 -11.91
CA ALA A 23 -16.36 9.52 -13.06
C ALA A 23 -15.51 10.80 -13.07
N ASP A 24 -14.19 10.63 -13.11
CA ASP A 24 -13.26 11.44 -13.91
C ASP A 24 -12.43 10.44 -14.74
N PRO A 25 -12.49 10.47 -16.09
CA PRO A 25 -11.85 9.47 -16.94
C PRO A 25 -10.33 9.70 -16.97
N GLY A 26 -9.64 9.17 -15.97
CA GLY A 26 -8.20 9.00 -15.98
C GLY A 26 -7.41 10.30 -15.78
N GLY A 27 -6.53 10.30 -14.79
CA GLY A 27 -5.61 11.41 -14.59
C GLY A 27 -4.69 11.56 -15.79
N LYS A 28 -4.98 12.52 -16.69
CA LYS A 28 -3.99 13.00 -17.66
C LYS A 28 -2.80 13.49 -16.85
N GLY A 29 -1.68 12.79 -16.94
CA GLY A 29 -0.48 13.11 -16.19
C GLY A 29 -0.08 14.57 -16.45
N LYS A 30 -0.09 15.41 -15.41
CA LYS A 30 0.45 16.77 -15.53
C LYS A 30 1.96 16.67 -15.39
N ALA A 31 2.67 16.67 -16.51
CA ALA A 31 4.12 16.81 -16.52
C ALA A 31 4.48 18.26 -16.18
N LYS A 32 5.05 18.49 -14.99
CA LYS A 32 5.76 19.74 -14.65
C LYS A 32 7.11 19.37 -14.04
N GLY A 33 8.20 19.89 -14.62
CA GLY A 33 9.55 19.78 -14.06
C GLY A 33 10.19 18.39 -14.05
N GLY A 34 9.94 17.54 -15.06
CA GLY A 34 10.56 16.20 -15.14
C GLY A 34 9.94 15.15 -14.22
N HIS A 35 8.75 15.43 -13.67
CA HIS A 35 7.96 14.50 -12.88
C HIS A 35 6.61 14.26 -13.53
N SER A 36 6.21 12.98 -13.66
CA SER A 36 4.85 12.61 -14.06
C SER A 36 4.05 12.24 -12.81
N ARG A 37 2.83 12.75 -12.69
CA ARG A 37 1.96 12.54 -11.53
C ARG A 37 0.60 12.03 -11.95
N PHE A 38 0.11 11.00 -11.26
CA PHE A 38 -1.19 10.36 -11.49
C PHE A 38 -1.91 10.17 -10.17
N SER A 39 -3.17 10.56 -10.08
CA SER A 39 -3.92 10.48 -8.83
C SER A 39 -5.36 10.02 -9.05
N ALA A 40 -5.89 9.27 -8.09
CA ALA A 40 -7.30 8.92 -8.01
C ALA A 40 -7.71 8.63 -6.57
N LEU A 41 -9.00 8.79 -6.29
CA LEU A 41 -9.61 8.25 -5.09
C LEU A 41 -9.67 6.71 -5.21
N VAL A 42 -9.24 6.00 -4.19
CA VAL A 42 -9.23 4.54 -4.14
C VAL A 42 -9.85 4.04 -2.84
N VAL A 43 -10.51 2.88 -2.91
CA VAL A 43 -11.02 2.14 -1.75
C VAL A 43 -10.34 0.78 -1.75
N VAL A 44 -9.65 0.43 -0.66
CA VAL A 44 -8.78 -0.76 -0.60
C VAL A 44 -8.97 -1.48 0.74
N PRO A 45 -9.15 -2.81 0.75
CA PRO A 45 -9.11 -3.58 1.99
C PRO A 45 -7.67 -3.66 2.54
N ASP A 46 -7.50 -3.38 3.82
CA ASP A 46 -6.23 -3.52 4.53
C ASP A 46 -6.26 -4.78 5.42
N HIS A 47 -5.21 -5.59 5.31
CA HIS A 47 -5.08 -6.87 5.98
C HIS A 47 -4.14 -6.82 7.20
N GLY A 48 -3.43 -5.71 7.39
CA GLY A 48 -2.45 -5.56 8.45
C GLY A 48 -1.41 -6.69 8.42
N THR A 49 -0.99 -7.12 9.61
CA THR A 49 -0.08 -8.27 9.80
C THR A 49 -0.77 -9.61 9.57
N CYS A 50 -2.10 -9.67 9.67
CA CYS A 50 -2.88 -10.89 9.54
C CYS A 50 -3.43 -11.02 8.11
N GLN A 51 -2.60 -11.52 7.20
CA GLN A 51 -2.86 -11.57 5.75
C GLN A 51 -4.21 -12.17 5.31
N GLN A 52 -4.91 -12.94 6.14
CA GLN A 52 -6.21 -13.53 5.85
C GLN A 52 -7.41 -12.69 6.33
N ASN A 53 -7.19 -11.66 7.16
CA ASN A 53 -8.24 -10.87 7.79
C ASN A 53 -8.17 -9.40 7.34
N VAL A 54 -9.25 -8.88 6.75
CA VAL A 54 -9.37 -7.46 6.41
C VAL A 54 -9.77 -6.69 7.67
N TRP A 55 -8.81 -6.09 8.38
CA TRP A 55 -9.08 -5.34 9.61
C TRP A 55 -9.72 -3.97 9.34
N ALA A 56 -9.51 -3.38 8.16
CA ALA A 56 -10.10 -2.11 7.79
C ALA A 56 -10.33 -1.95 6.28
N THR A 57 -11.22 -1.02 5.93
CA THR A 57 -11.35 -0.49 4.58
C THR A 57 -10.77 0.91 4.54
N ASP A 58 -9.76 1.09 3.70
CA ASP A 58 -9.10 2.37 3.48
C ASP A 58 -9.77 3.12 2.33
N THR A 59 -10.00 4.42 2.53
CA THR A 59 -10.41 5.35 1.47
C THR A 59 -9.38 6.46 1.37
N SER A 60 -8.69 6.57 0.23
CA SER A 60 -7.57 7.51 0.11
C SER A 60 -7.42 8.14 -1.26
N MET A 61 -6.85 9.34 -1.26
CA MET A 61 -6.27 9.90 -2.48
C MET A 61 -4.90 9.26 -2.70
N ARG A 62 -4.83 8.33 -3.65
CA ARG A 62 -3.58 7.70 -4.06
C ARG A 62 -2.92 8.54 -5.14
N THR A 63 -1.65 8.85 -4.96
CA THR A 63 -0.85 9.63 -5.90
C THR A 63 0.45 8.92 -6.24
N TRP A 64 0.62 8.62 -7.52
CA TRP A 64 1.87 8.14 -8.10
C TRP A 64 2.71 9.30 -8.61
N THR A 65 4.01 9.25 -8.36
CA THR A 65 5.01 10.14 -8.96
C THR A 65 6.10 9.30 -9.59
N VAL A 66 6.40 9.59 -10.85
CA VAL A 66 7.49 8.98 -11.60
C VAL A 66 8.57 10.02 -11.83
N LYS A 67 9.81 9.69 -11.44
CA LYS A 67 11.01 10.50 -11.68
C LYS A 67 12.06 9.63 -12.38
N LYS A 68 12.60 10.10 -13.50
CA LYS A 68 13.77 9.49 -14.15
C LYS A 68 15.01 9.72 -13.28
N ASN A 69 15.83 8.68 -13.11
CA ASN A 69 17.12 8.78 -12.43
C ASN A 69 18.21 9.21 -13.43
N ASN A 70 19.45 9.38 -12.96
CA ASN A 70 20.58 9.73 -13.84
C ASN A 70 21.05 8.52 -14.68
N ASP A 71 20.56 7.32 -14.38
CA ASP A 71 20.75 6.11 -15.16
C ASP A 71 19.50 5.80 -16.01
N SER A 72 19.41 4.57 -16.53
CA SER A 72 18.26 4.11 -17.32
C SER A 72 17.06 3.65 -16.47
N THR A 73 17.01 3.99 -15.17
CA THR A 73 15.94 3.58 -14.25
C THR A 73 15.02 4.73 -13.86
N PHE A 74 13.90 4.40 -13.22
CA PHE A 74 12.92 5.36 -12.73
C PHE A 74 12.62 5.13 -11.26
N ARG A 75 12.67 6.19 -10.46
CA ARG A 75 12.09 6.18 -9.12
C ARG A 75 10.59 6.36 -9.23
N VAL A 76 9.85 5.40 -8.65
CA VAL A 76 8.39 5.43 -8.58
C VAL A 76 7.97 5.52 -7.12
N THR A 77 7.16 6.51 -6.80
CA THR A 77 6.64 6.74 -5.45
C THR A 77 5.12 6.78 -5.49
N ARG A 78 4.47 5.94 -4.69
CA ARG A 78 3.06 5.99 -4.32
C ARG A 78 2.94 6.72 -2.99
N LYS A 79 2.00 7.65 -2.89
CA LYS A 79 1.57 8.25 -1.62
C LYS A 79 0.08 8.03 -1.44
N ASP A 80 -0.30 7.72 -0.22
CA ASP A 80 -1.69 7.51 0.18
C ASP A 80 -1.98 8.48 1.34
N LYS A 81 -3.10 9.20 1.24
CA LYS A 81 -3.59 10.06 2.32
C LYS A 81 -5.10 9.93 2.37
N GLY A 82 -5.63 9.54 3.51
CA GLY A 82 -7.04 9.20 3.60
C GLY A 82 -7.52 8.87 5.01
N THR A 83 -8.60 8.11 5.03
CA THR A 83 -9.28 7.61 6.22
C THR A 83 -9.41 6.10 6.17
N PHE A 84 -9.58 5.48 7.33
CA PHE A 84 -9.90 4.06 7.43
C PHE A 84 -11.19 3.87 8.24
N LEU A 85 -11.86 2.76 7.97
CA LEU A 85 -13.00 2.26 8.72
C LEU A 85 -12.73 0.82 9.14
N THR A 86 -12.76 0.52 10.44
CA THR A 86 -12.47 -0.83 10.92
C THR A 86 -13.60 -1.81 10.65
N ASN A 87 -13.21 -3.05 10.35
CA ASN A 87 -14.05 -4.23 10.41
C ASN A 87 -13.80 -4.94 11.75
N ALA A 88 -14.84 -5.56 12.32
CA ALA A 88 -14.68 -6.31 13.55
C ALA A 88 -13.82 -7.55 13.30
N GLY A 89 -12.81 -7.80 14.14
CA GLY A 89 -11.93 -8.94 13.99
C GLY A 89 -10.56 -8.70 14.57
N GLN A 90 -9.55 -9.35 13.98
CA GLN A 90 -8.15 -9.17 14.37
C GLN A 90 -7.70 -7.72 14.10
N SER A 91 -7.01 -7.13 15.08
CA SER A 91 -6.39 -5.81 14.95
C SER A 91 -5.21 -5.85 13.95
N PRO A 92 -4.76 -4.71 13.39
CA PRO A 92 -3.73 -4.72 12.37
C PRO A 92 -2.40 -5.33 12.83
N SER A 93 -2.04 -5.24 14.11
CA SER A 93 -0.83 -5.89 14.65
C SER A 93 -1.08 -7.26 15.31
N ALA A 94 -2.29 -7.85 15.22
CA ALA A 94 -2.61 -9.07 15.98
C ALA A 94 -1.72 -10.29 15.66
N CYS A 95 -1.10 -10.33 14.47
CA CYS A 95 -0.20 -11.39 14.04
C CYS A 95 1.29 -10.97 14.10
N ALA A 96 1.60 -9.79 14.64
CA ALA A 96 2.97 -9.38 14.89
C ALA A 96 3.61 -10.34 15.91
N THR A 97 4.88 -10.74 15.66
CA THR A 97 5.60 -11.66 16.54
C THR A 97 6.28 -10.96 17.73
N SER A 98 6.22 -9.63 17.79
CA SER A 98 6.88 -8.82 18.81
C SER A 98 6.24 -7.43 18.93
N GLY A 99 6.55 -6.73 20.02
CA GLY A 99 6.06 -5.38 20.30
C GLY A 99 4.80 -5.36 21.18
N LYS A 100 4.36 -4.15 21.55
CA LYS A 100 3.09 -3.94 22.25
C LYS A 100 1.98 -3.75 21.21
N HIS A 101 1.04 -4.66 21.18
CA HIS A 101 -0.13 -4.63 20.31
C HIS A 101 -1.33 -5.28 21.01
N GLY A 102 -2.53 -5.00 20.49
CA GLY A 102 -3.76 -5.66 20.90
C GLY A 102 -3.96 -6.97 20.14
N LYS A 103 -5.19 -7.45 20.18
CA LYS A 103 -5.66 -8.69 19.54
C LYS A 103 -6.85 -8.45 18.63
N LEU A 104 -7.80 -7.63 19.09
CA LEU A 104 -9.06 -7.40 18.40
C LEU A 104 -9.38 -5.91 18.27
N VAL A 105 -10.14 -5.61 17.24
CA VAL A 105 -10.74 -4.29 17.02
C VAL A 105 -12.22 -4.47 16.71
N THR A 106 -13.06 -3.57 17.23
CA THR A 106 -14.49 -3.54 16.88
C THR A 106 -14.70 -2.86 15.52
N ALA A 107 -15.82 -3.16 14.87
CA ALA A 107 -16.21 -2.48 13.65
C ALA A 107 -16.64 -1.03 13.92
N GLY A 108 -16.51 -0.16 12.91
CA GLY A 108 -17.07 1.19 12.93
C GLY A 108 -16.15 2.27 13.47
N ILE A 109 -14.92 1.92 13.87
CA ILE A 109 -13.93 2.90 14.30
C ILE A 109 -13.39 3.62 13.08
N HIS A 110 -13.47 4.95 13.13
CA HIS A 110 -12.98 5.83 12.08
C HIS A 110 -11.63 6.41 12.48
N GLY A 111 -10.74 6.55 11.51
CA GLY A 111 -9.49 7.24 11.72
C GLY A 111 -8.88 7.78 10.44
N LYS A 112 -7.66 8.28 10.57
CA LYS A 112 -6.88 8.81 9.46
C LYS A 112 -5.68 7.92 9.23
N PHE A 113 -5.28 7.83 7.96
CA PHE A 113 -4.02 7.21 7.62
C PHE A 113 -3.28 7.99 6.55
N ARG A 114 -1.97 7.81 6.55
CA ARG A 114 -1.07 8.33 5.53
C ARG A 114 0.05 7.34 5.32
N GLY A 115 0.58 7.31 4.11
CA GLY A 115 1.80 6.56 3.90
C GLY A 115 2.39 6.73 2.52
N TYR A 116 3.48 6.03 2.31
CA TYR A 116 4.14 5.96 1.03
C TYR A 116 4.71 4.58 0.77
N LEU A 117 4.86 4.28 -0.51
CA LEU A 117 5.65 3.18 -1.06
C LEU A 117 6.58 3.80 -2.10
N THR A 118 7.88 3.54 -2.05
CA THR A 118 8.81 4.01 -3.06
C THR A 118 9.79 2.92 -3.45
N GLY A 119 10.03 2.81 -4.74
CA GLY A 119 10.98 1.85 -5.30
C GLY A 119 11.56 2.34 -6.62
N THR A 120 12.25 1.44 -7.29
CA THR A 120 12.89 1.69 -8.58
C THR A 120 12.30 0.73 -9.61
N VAL A 121 11.99 1.27 -10.79
CA VAL A 121 11.69 0.48 -11.98
C VAL A 121 12.94 0.43 -12.85
N SER A 122 13.38 -0.78 -13.18
CA SER A 122 14.43 -1.06 -14.16
C SER A 122 13.86 -1.81 -15.36
N GLY A 123 14.46 -1.61 -16.53
CA GLY A 123 13.93 -2.15 -17.78
C GLY A 123 12.59 -1.53 -18.19
N GLY A 124 12.05 -2.01 -19.31
CA GLY A 124 10.84 -1.46 -19.92
C GLY A 124 11.02 -0.05 -20.50
N THR A 125 9.94 0.50 -21.04
CA THR A 125 9.90 1.88 -21.56
C THR A 125 8.84 2.67 -20.82
N PHE A 126 9.21 3.81 -20.23
CA PHE A 126 8.24 4.66 -19.56
C PHE A 126 7.27 5.28 -20.57
N ASN A 127 5.98 5.00 -20.42
CA ASN A 127 4.90 5.59 -21.18
C ASN A 127 4.14 6.63 -20.34
N PRO A 128 4.48 7.93 -20.42
CA PRO A 128 3.83 8.98 -19.64
C PRO A 128 2.38 9.26 -20.06
N THR A 129 1.97 8.79 -21.23
CA THR A 129 0.63 9.00 -21.79
C THR A 129 -0.26 7.76 -21.68
N ALA A 130 0.20 6.70 -20.99
CA ALA A 130 -0.61 5.52 -20.71
C ALA A 130 -1.90 5.93 -19.98
N THR A 131 -3.03 5.40 -20.44
CA THR A 131 -4.32 5.60 -19.78
C THR A 131 -4.45 4.63 -18.61
N CYS A 132 -4.69 5.16 -17.42
CA CYS A 132 -4.82 4.36 -16.19
C CYS A 132 -6.08 4.83 -15.45
N ALA A 133 -7.14 4.04 -15.54
CA ALA A 133 -8.37 4.27 -14.79
C ALA A 133 -8.13 4.10 -13.27
N ALA A 134 -9.10 4.48 -12.43
CA ALA A 134 -8.97 4.40 -10.98
C ALA A 134 -8.56 2.99 -10.49
N ALA A 135 -9.08 1.93 -11.11
CA ALA A 135 -8.69 0.55 -10.80
C ALA A 135 -7.19 0.27 -11.04
N CYS A 136 -6.64 0.81 -12.13
CA CYS A 136 -5.21 0.73 -12.44
C CYS A 136 -4.37 1.56 -11.45
N ILE A 137 -4.82 2.76 -11.07
CA ILE A 137 -4.14 3.59 -10.05
C ILE A 137 -4.16 2.91 -8.68
N GLY A 138 -5.25 2.20 -8.36
CA GLY A 138 -5.44 1.44 -7.13
C GLY A 138 -4.56 0.19 -7.01
N SER A 139 -4.00 -0.33 -8.09
CA SER A 139 -3.14 -1.51 -8.06
C SER A 139 -1.70 -1.16 -8.43
N THR A 140 -0.76 -1.51 -7.55
CA THR A 140 0.68 -1.32 -7.83
C THR A 140 1.10 -2.06 -9.10
N SER A 141 0.71 -3.33 -9.24
CA SER A 141 1.09 -4.13 -10.41
C SER A 141 0.45 -3.59 -11.70
N ALA A 142 -0.82 -3.18 -11.66
CA ALA A 142 -1.50 -2.61 -12.82
C ALA A 142 -0.89 -1.26 -13.24
N PHE A 143 -0.59 -0.38 -12.27
CA PHE A 143 0.06 0.90 -12.54
C PHE A 143 1.42 0.73 -13.22
N ILE A 144 2.25 -0.19 -12.69
CA ILE A 144 3.57 -0.49 -13.26
C ILE A 144 3.43 -1.11 -14.64
N ALA A 145 2.55 -2.08 -14.85
CA ALA A 145 2.34 -2.71 -16.16
C ALA A 145 1.89 -1.70 -17.23
N ALA A 146 1.02 -0.75 -16.87
CA ALA A 146 0.52 0.26 -17.79
C ALA A 146 1.60 1.29 -18.19
N HIS A 147 2.36 1.80 -17.22
CA HIS A 147 3.32 2.88 -17.45
C HIS A 147 4.74 2.41 -17.77
N PHE A 148 5.07 1.16 -17.45
CA PHE A 148 6.37 0.56 -17.68
C PHE A 148 6.21 -0.87 -18.22
N PRO A 149 5.63 -1.05 -19.42
CA PRO A 149 5.55 -2.36 -20.05
C PRO A 149 6.94 -3.01 -20.11
N GLY A 150 7.05 -4.24 -19.59
CA GLY A 150 8.30 -5.00 -19.49
C GLY A 150 9.26 -4.53 -18.39
N GLY A 151 8.87 -3.56 -17.56
CA GLY A 151 9.67 -3.08 -16.43
C GLY A 151 9.57 -3.99 -15.20
N THR A 152 10.64 -4.02 -14.41
CA THR A 152 10.70 -4.70 -13.11
C THR A 152 10.69 -3.65 -12.01
N PHE A 153 9.74 -3.75 -11.08
CA PHE A 153 9.62 -2.83 -9.94
C PHE A 153 10.07 -3.49 -8.64
N THR A 154 10.98 -2.84 -7.90
CA THR A 154 11.53 -3.40 -6.66
C THR A 154 10.46 -3.77 -5.62
N CYS A 155 9.38 -2.99 -5.52
CA CYS A 155 8.31 -3.27 -4.56
C CYS A 155 7.34 -4.39 -4.96
N THR A 156 7.54 -5.05 -6.10
CA THR A 156 6.79 -6.26 -6.51
C THR A 156 7.71 -7.43 -6.88
N ALA A 157 9.01 -7.19 -7.01
CA ALA A 157 10.02 -8.19 -7.38
C ALA A 157 10.89 -8.55 -6.17
N GLY A 158 10.30 -9.24 -5.18
CA GLY A 158 11.01 -9.69 -3.97
C GLY A 158 11.29 -8.58 -2.94
N TYR A 159 10.70 -7.39 -3.14
CA TYR A 159 10.68 -6.25 -2.22
C TYR A 159 12.02 -5.60 -1.89
N ALA A 160 13.16 -6.22 -2.23
CA ALA A 160 14.49 -5.68 -2.01
C ALA A 160 14.66 -4.29 -2.64
N GLY A 161 14.96 -3.29 -1.80
CA GLY A 161 15.11 -1.90 -2.21
C GLY A 161 13.79 -1.12 -2.29
N CYS A 162 12.68 -1.71 -1.86
CA CYS A 162 11.44 -1.00 -1.61
C CYS A 162 11.50 -0.28 -0.25
N LYS A 163 10.98 0.94 -0.16
CA LYS A 163 10.83 1.68 1.09
C LYS A 163 9.39 2.03 1.29
N PHE A 164 8.88 1.88 2.50
CA PHE A 164 7.51 2.24 2.82
C PHE A 164 7.35 2.66 4.27
N ASN A 165 6.28 3.40 4.52
CA ASN A 165 5.83 3.76 5.85
C ASN A 165 4.36 4.11 5.74
N PHE A 166 3.51 3.36 6.43
CA PHE A 166 2.09 3.62 6.58
C PHE A 166 1.78 3.80 8.06
N GLU A 167 1.02 4.84 8.36
CA GLU A 167 0.70 5.28 9.71
C GLU A 167 -0.80 5.50 9.81
N TYR A 168 -1.42 4.86 10.81
CA TYR A 168 -2.84 4.88 11.10
C TYR A 168 -3.03 5.44 12.51
N SER A 169 -4.03 6.30 12.68
CA SER A 169 -4.39 6.80 14.00
C SER A 169 -5.88 7.11 14.11
N SER A 170 -6.42 6.92 15.32
CA SER A 170 -7.79 7.30 15.65
C SER A 170 -7.86 7.91 17.06
N PRO A 171 -8.60 9.01 17.24
CA PRO A 171 -8.88 9.58 18.56
C PRO A 171 -10.02 8.86 19.29
N ASP A 172 -10.59 7.80 18.73
CA ASP A 172 -11.72 7.08 19.31
C ASP A 172 -11.39 6.52 20.69
N THR A 173 -12.15 6.93 21.71
CA THR A 173 -11.89 6.61 23.11
C THR A 173 -12.16 5.16 23.48
N SER A 174 -12.78 4.37 22.60
CA SER A 174 -12.97 2.93 22.81
C SER A 174 -11.69 2.12 22.57
N LEU A 175 -10.69 2.72 21.91
CA LEU A 175 -9.41 2.08 21.65
C LEU A 175 -8.53 2.06 22.91
N ILE A 176 -7.79 0.97 23.09
CA ILE A 176 -6.65 0.91 24.03
C ILE A 176 -5.33 1.17 23.31
N PHE A 177 -5.28 0.95 21.99
CA PHE A 177 -4.19 1.32 21.10
C PHE A 177 -4.74 2.21 19.98
N HIS A 178 -4.22 3.44 19.91
CA HIS A 178 -4.75 4.51 19.04
C HIS A 178 -3.90 4.76 17.79
N HIS A 179 -2.78 4.06 17.65
CA HIS A 179 -1.80 4.33 16.61
C HIS A 179 -1.09 3.05 16.21
N TRP A 180 -1.12 2.79 14.90
CA TRP A 180 -0.41 1.69 14.27
C TRP A 180 0.50 2.23 13.17
N GLN A 181 1.72 1.73 13.10
CA GLN A 181 2.65 2.02 12.02
C GLN A 181 3.27 0.74 11.49
N ASP A 182 3.28 0.63 10.17
CA ASP A 182 4.00 -0.38 9.42
C ASP A 182 5.03 0.30 8.50
N LYS A 183 6.31 -0.04 8.65
CA LYS A 183 7.38 0.57 7.86
C LYS A 183 8.49 -0.40 7.51
N GLY A 184 9.12 -0.15 6.37
CA GLY A 184 10.30 -0.87 5.90
C GLY A 184 11.25 0.05 5.14
N THR A 185 12.55 -0.12 5.36
CA THR A 185 13.59 0.68 4.69
C THR A 185 14.23 -0.03 3.49
N ASN A 186 13.93 -1.32 3.32
CA ASN A 186 14.46 -2.17 2.26
C ASN A 186 13.44 -3.17 1.70
N GLY A 187 12.20 -3.19 2.22
CA GLY A 187 11.10 -4.06 1.82
C GLY A 187 11.25 -5.53 2.23
N VAL A 188 12.36 -5.89 2.87
CA VAL A 188 12.64 -7.24 3.37
C VAL A 188 12.46 -7.31 4.89
N THR A 189 12.77 -6.21 5.57
CA THR A 189 12.60 -6.07 7.02
C THR A 189 11.51 -5.06 7.28
N GLU A 190 10.41 -5.55 7.84
CA GLU A 190 9.28 -4.75 8.26
C GLU A 190 9.36 -4.47 9.76
N GLN A 191 8.84 -3.33 10.18
CA GLN A 191 8.77 -2.91 11.56
C GLN A 191 7.35 -2.47 11.86
N PHE A 192 6.67 -3.24 12.70
CA PHE A 192 5.36 -2.89 13.23
C PHE A 192 5.52 -2.16 14.57
N THR A 193 4.77 -1.10 14.77
CA THR A 193 4.76 -0.35 16.03
C THR A 193 3.35 0.05 16.40
N GLY A 194 2.94 -0.31 17.62
CA GLY A 194 1.60 -0.03 18.13
C GLY A 194 0.52 -0.89 17.46
N ASP A 195 -0.72 -0.42 17.53
CA ASP A 195 -1.90 -1.10 17.01
C ASP A 195 -3.10 -0.14 16.91
N ILE A 196 -4.16 -0.59 16.24
CA ILE A 196 -5.52 -0.02 16.36
C ILE A 196 -6.40 -1.13 16.95
N ALA A 197 -6.59 -1.11 18.26
CA ALA A 197 -7.25 -2.21 18.96
C ALA A 197 -8.06 -1.76 20.17
N THR A 198 -9.12 -2.51 20.46
CA THR A 198 -10.01 -2.35 21.63
C THR A 198 -9.71 -3.35 22.74
N SER A 199 -8.85 -4.34 22.49
CA SER A 199 -8.40 -5.35 23.47
C SER A 199 -7.05 -5.94 23.10
#